data_AF-X0WBF2-F1
#
_entry.id   AF-X0WBF2-F1
#
_cell.length_a   1.000
_cell.length_b   1.000
_cell.length_c   1.000
_cell.angle_alpha   90.00
_cell.angle_beta   90.00
_cell.angle_gamma   90.00
#
_symmetry.space_group_name_H-M   'P 1'
#
loop_
_entity.id
_entity.type
_entity.pdbx_description
1 polymer ?
#
loop_
_entity_poly.entity_id
_entity_poly.type
_entity_poly.pdbx_seq_one_letter_code
_entity_poly.pdbx_strand_id
1 'polypeptide(L)'
;MLLLEQELNIPVASGQRSLIEVFRDAVADRLPASEMPIRFVVTGTDASGHHCELAALSGIEELPGAAPESIFEFIPRKCERTDDFTAVLLVPTGIGAEIGGHAG
;
A
#
# COMPACT_ATOMS: atom_id res chain seq x y z
N MET A 1 13.41 10.19 -12.55
CA MET A 1 12.40 9.44 -11.76
C MET A 1 12.72 7.95 -11.80
N LEU A 2 12.88 7.30 -10.65
CA LEU A 2 13.13 5.85 -10.54
C LEU A 2 12.14 5.22 -9.56
N LEU A 3 11.79 3.96 -9.80
CA LEU A 3 11.03 3.12 -8.88
C LEU A 3 11.99 2.25 -8.07
N LEU A 4 11.84 2.29 -6.75
CA LEU A 4 12.62 1.51 -5.80
C LEU A 4 11.67 0.59 -5.04
N GLU A 5 12.06 -0.66 -4.84
CA GLU A 5 11.30 -1.64 -4.05
C GLU A 5 12.14 -2.13 -2.87
N GLN A 6 11.51 -2.24 -1.70
CA GLN A 6 12.16 -2.60 -0.44
C GLN A 6 11.27 -3.52 0.39
N GLU A 7 11.89 -4.50 1.05
CA GLU A 7 11.22 -5.34 2.04
C GLU A 7 11.44 -4.79 3.44
N LEU A 8 10.36 -4.72 4.22
CA LEU A 8 10.32 -4.13 5.56
C LEU A 8 9.67 -5.09 6.54
N ASN A 9 10.28 -5.26 7.70
CA ASN A 9 9.63 -5.91 8.84
C ASN A 9 9.21 -4.86 9.86
N ILE A 10 7.91 -4.79 10.14
CA ILE A 10 7.31 -3.85 11.08
C ILE A 10 6.75 -4.65 12.26
N PRO A 11 7.25 -4.44 13.50
CA PRO A 11 6.71 -5.12 14.67
C PRO A 11 5.21 -4.89 14.83
N VAL A 12 4.49 -5.88 15.35
CA VAL A 12 3.07 -5.70 15.68
C VAL A 12 2.94 -4.62 16.75
N ALA A 13 2.16 -3.58 16.48
CA ALA A 13 1.96 -2.51 17.42
C ALA A 13 1.27 -3.03 18.69
N SER A 14 1.79 -2.64 19.86
CA SER A 14 1.15 -2.91 21.14
C SER A 14 0.17 -1.77 21.49
N GLY A 15 -1.10 -2.11 21.72
CA GLY A 15 -2.13 -1.15 22.15
C GLY A 15 -3.13 -0.73 21.05
N GLN A 16 -3.98 0.24 21.37
CA GLN A 16 -5.05 0.74 20.49
C GLN A 16 -4.56 1.88 19.57
N ARG A 17 -3.60 1.59 18.69
CA ARG A 17 -3.22 2.54 17.62
C ARG A 17 -3.75 2.09 16.28
N SER A 18 -4.02 3.04 15.39
CA SER A 18 -4.41 2.74 14.02
C SER A 18 -3.22 2.12 13.28
N LEU A 19 -3.44 1.00 12.59
CA LEU A 19 -2.39 0.33 11.81
C LEU A 19 -1.82 1.25 10.71
N ILE A 20 -2.65 2.10 10.11
CA ILE A 20 -2.19 3.02 9.06
C ILE A 20 -1.18 4.04 9.60
N GLU A 21 -1.35 4.50 10.84
CA GLU A 21 -0.41 5.41 11.50
C GLU A 21 0.89 4.70 11.84
N VAL A 22 0.80 3.47 12.36
CA VAL A 22 1.97 2.63 12.66
C VAL A 22 2.81 2.41 11.41
N PHE A 23 2.18 2.07 10.27
CA PHE A 23 2.89 1.87 9.02
C PHE A 23 3.46 3.16 8.45
N ARG A 24 2.71 4.27 8.52
CA ARG A 24 3.19 5.59 8.10
C ARG A 24 4.49 5.95 8.82
N ASP A 25 4.48 5.85 10.15
CA ASP A 25 5.62 6.24 10.99
C ASP A 25 6.83 5.31 10.69
N ALA A 26 6.57 4.00 10.59
CA ALA A 26 7.61 3.01 10.28
C ALA A 26 8.22 3.15 8.87
N VAL A 27 7.47 3.69 7.91
CA VAL A 27 7.97 4.01 6.57
C VAL A 27 8.70 5.35 6.57
N ALA A 28 8.19 6.37 7.27
CA ALA A 28 8.83 7.67 7.39
C ALA A 28 10.24 7.58 8.03
N ASP A 29 10.43 6.65 8.97
CA ASP A 29 11.74 6.39 9.59
C ASP A 29 12.77 5.76 8.64
N ARG A 30 12.32 5.16 7.53
CA ARG A 30 13.17 4.40 6.59
C ARG A 30 13.37 5.09 5.25
N LEU A 31 12.38 5.86 4.81
CA LEU A 31 12.39 6.49 3.50
C LEU A 31 13.01 7.90 3.58
N PRO A 32 13.99 8.23 2.72
CA PRO A 32 14.48 9.59 2.60
C PRO A 32 13.36 10.57 2.25
N ALA A 33 13.47 11.83 2.70
CA ALA A 33 12.48 12.87 2.37
C ALA A 33 12.38 13.17 0.85
N SER A 34 13.41 12.80 0.08
CA SER A 34 13.45 12.92 -1.39
C SER A 34 12.71 11.79 -2.12
N GLU A 35 12.19 10.80 -1.38
CA GLU A 35 11.47 9.64 -1.90
C GLU A 35 10.03 9.64 -1.40
N MET A 36 9.11 9.16 -2.25
CA MET A 36 7.68 9.12 -1.92
C MET A 36 7.15 7.71 -2.03
N PRO A 37 6.48 7.20 -0.99
CA PRO A 37 5.86 5.89 -1.03
C PRO A 37 4.67 5.92 -2.00
N ILE A 38 4.60 4.95 -2.92
CA ILE A 38 3.52 4.82 -3.90
C ILE A 38 2.75 3.50 -3.80
N ARG A 39 3.34 2.48 -3.15
CA ARG A 39 2.68 1.20 -2.87
C ARG A 39 3.21 0.66 -1.54
N PHE A 40 2.30 0.18 -0.71
CA PHE A 40 2.63 -0.54 0.51
C PHE A 40 1.76 -1.78 0.61
N VAL A 41 2.37 -2.93 0.86
CA VAL A 41 1.68 -4.22 0.94
C VAL A 41 2.14 -4.95 2.19
N VAL A 42 1.20 -5.49 2.96
CA VAL A 42 1.50 -6.48 4.00
C VAL A 42 1.36 -7.86 3.35
N THR A 43 2.47 -8.57 3.16
CA THR A 43 2.52 -9.87 2.49
C THR A 43 2.33 -11.03 3.47
N GLY A 44 2.58 -10.80 4.75
CA GLY A 44 2.38 -11.80 5.81
C GLY A 44 2.39 -11.18 7.19
N THR A 45 1.93 -11.94 8.18
CA THR A 45 2.03 -11.55 9.59
C THR A 45 2.31 -12.79 10.43
N ASP A 46 3.34 -12.72 11.27
CA ASP A 46 3.72 -13.79 12.18
C ASP A 46 4.24 -13.23 13.52
N ALA A 47 4.89 -14.09 14.32
CA ALA A 47 5.43 -13.73 15.63
C ALA A 47 6.51 -12.63 15.58
N SER A 48 7.16 -12.41 14.43
CA SER A 48 8.19 -11.40 14.23
C SER A 48 7.62 -10.03 13.80
N GLY A 49 6.37 -9.99 13.32
CA GLY A 49 5.72 -8.75 12.88
C GLY A 49 4.97 -8.90 11.57
N HIS A 50 4.73 -7.75 10.94
CA HIS A 50 4.22 -7.63 9.59
C HIS A 50 5.39 -7.63 8.60
N HIS A 51 5.35 -8.58 7.68
CA HIS A 51 6.22 -8.61 6.50
C HIS A 51 5.61 -7.71 5.45
N CYS A 52 6.34 -6.69 5.04
CA CYS A 52 5.82 -5.65 4.17
C CYS A 52 6.72 -5.44 2.95
N GLU A 53 6.11 -5.12 1.83
CA GLU A 53 6.78 -4.58 0.65
C GLU A 53 6.42 -3.11 0.48
N LEU A 54 7.43 -2.29 0.22
CA LEU A 54 7.29 -0.88 -0.08
C LEU A 54 7.84 -0.59 -1.46
N ALA A 55 7.05 0.10 -2.29
CA ALA A 55 7.55 0.72 -3.50
C ALA A 55 7.55 2.24 -3.33
N ALA A 56 8.68 2.86 -3.64
CA ALA A 56 8.91 4.29 -3.54
C ALA A 56 9.42 4.88 -4.84
N LEU A 57 9.03 6.13 -5.09
CA LEU A 57 9.44 6.89 -6.24
C LEU A 57 10.52 7.89 -5.82
N SER A 58 11.60 8.01 -6.59
CA SER A 58 12.67 8.98 -6.35
C SER A 58 12.80 10.00 -7.48
N GLY A 59 13.38 11.18 -7.19
CA GLY A 59 13.56 12.26 -8.15
C GLY A 59 12.26 13.03 -8.44
N ILE A 60 11.42 13.22 -7.43
CA ILE A 60 10.12 13.90 -7.51
C ILE A 60 10.26 15.42 -7.33
N GLU A 61 11.37 15.86 -6.73
CA GLU A 61 11.74 17.28 -6.56
C GLU A 61 11.80 18.03 -7.90
N GLU A 62 11.98 17.30 -9.00
CA GLU A 62 11.99 17.82 -10.38
C GLU A 62 10.58 18.03 -10.97
N LEU A 63 9.51 17.57 -10.30
CA LEU A 63 8.12 17.76 -10.73
C LEU A 63 7.48 18.99 -10.05
N PRO A 64 7.33 20.12 -10.76
CA PRO A 64 6.64 21.28 -10.21
C PRO A 64 5.16 20.95 -9.92
N GLY A 65 4.75 21.11 -8.66
CA GLY A 65 3.35 20.97 -8.21
C GLY A 65 2.93 19.56 -7.79
N ALA A 66 3.82 18.56 -7.81
CA ALA A 66 3.52 17.20 -7.41
C ALA A 66 4.00 16.91 -5.98
N ALA A 67 3.24 17.37 -4.98
CA ALA A 67 3.26 16.73 -3.67
C ALA A 67 1.91 16.00 -3.51
N PRO A 68 1.72 14.83 -4.14
CA PRO A 68 0.51 14.06 -3.89
C PRO A 68 0.47 13.68 -2.41
N GLU A 69 -0.75 13.66 -1.86
CA GLU A 69 -1.01 13.23 -0.49
C GLU A 69 -0.44 11.81 -0.27
N SER A 70 0.06 11.55 0.95
CA SER A 70 0.70 10.27 1.27
C SER A 70 -0.30 9.11 1.08
N ILE A 71 0.17 7.96 0.60
CA ILE A 71 -0.65 6.73 0.52
C ILE A 71 -1.17 6.26 1.89
N PHE A 72 -0.60 6.77 2.98
CA PHE A 72 -1.05 6.50 4.36
C PHE A 72 -2.06 7.52 4.88
N GLU A 73 -2.42 8.53 4.08
CA GLU A 73 -3.48 9.47 4.44
C GLU A 73 -4.85 8.82 4.23
N PHE A 74 -5.56 8.59 5.34
CA PHE A 74 -6.92 8.08 5.26
C PHE A 74 -7.89 9.20 4.93
N ILE A 75 -8.35 9.22 3.67
CA ILE A 75 -9.33 10.19 3.19
C ILE A 75 -10.70 9.49 3.16
N PRO A 76 -11.60 9.77 4.13
CA PRO A 76 -12.93 9.19 4.11
C PRO A 76 -13.69 9.68 2.88
N ARG A 77 -14.42 8.77 2.23
CA ARG A 77 -15.29 9.16 1.11
C ARG A 77 -16.36 10.11 1.61
N LYS A 78 -16.55 11.22 0.89
CA LYS A 78 -17.57 12.24 1.24
C LYS A 78 -19.01 11.76 1.02
N CYS A 79 -19.18 10.74 0.19
CA CYS A 79 -20.45 10.08 -0.07
C CYS A 79 -20.23 8.56 -0.16
N GLU A 80 -21.20 7.81 0.34
CA GLU A 80 -21.27 6.37 0.13
C GLU A 80 -22.41 6.09 -0.87
N ARG A 81 -22.17 5.16 -1.80
CA ARG A 81 -23.21 4.64 -2.71
C ARG A 81 -23.33 3.14 -2.45
N THR A 82 -23.89 2.81 -1.29
CA THR A 82 -24.05 1.44 -0.78
C THR A 82 -25.25 0.72 -1.41
N ASP A 83 -26.13 1.49 -2.04
CA ASP A 83 -27.34 1.09 -2.74
C ASP A 83 -27.08 0.61 -4.17
N ASP A 84 -26.02 1.09 -4.83
CA ASP A 84 -25.69 0.74 -6.22
C ASP A 84 -24.23 0.27 -6.38
N PHE A 85 -24.00 -1.05 -6.29
CA PHE A 85 -22.75 -1.70 -6.65
C PHE A 85 -22.96 -2.75 -7.76
N THR A 86 -21.99 -2.89 -8.65
CA THR A 86 -22.00 -3.95 -9.68
C THR A 86 -21.35 -5.19 -9.11
N ALA A 87 -22.14 -6.22 -8.84
CA ALA A 87 -21.63 -7.56 -8.56
C ALA A 87 -21.32 -8.29 -9.88
N VAL A 88 -20.12 -8.86 -10.01
CA VAL A 88 -19.75 -9.70 -11.15
C VAL A 88 -19.43 -11.10 -10.65
N LEU A 89 -20.03 -12.13 -11.26
CA LEU A 89 -19.67 -13.53 -11.05
C LEU A 89 -18.63 -13.93 -12.10
N LEU A 90 -17.39 -14.14 -11.68
CA LEU A 90 -16.38 -14.79 -12.51
C LEU A 90 -16.44 -16.30 -12.28
N VAL A 91 -16.67 -17.06 -13.35
CA VAL A 91 -16.50 -18.51 -13.36
C VAL A 91 -15.30 -18.84 -14.25
N PRO A 92 -14.15 -19.21 -13.67
CA PRO A 92 -12.99 -19.60 -14.45
C PRO A 92 -13.25 -20.98 -15.07
N THR A 93 -13.57 -21.02 -16.36
CA THR A 93 -13.80 -22.28 -17.09
C THR A 93 -12.58 -22.63 -17.93
N GLY A 94 -11.80 -23.62 -17.49
CA GLY A 94 -10.62 -24.12 -18.20
C GLY A 94 -9.62 -24.78 -17.27
N ILE A 95 -8.72 -25.63 -17.80
CA ILE A 95 -7.60 -26.18 -17.03
C ILE A 95 -6.59 -25.03 -16.81
N GLY A 96 -6.30 -24.70 -15.54
CA GLY A 96 -5.39 -23.61 -15.18
C GLY A 96 -5.99 -22.21 -15.18
N ALA A 97 -7.33 -22.08 -15.14
CA ALA A 97 -8.00 -20.79 -15.03
C ALA A 97 -7.96 -20.32 -13.55
N GLU A 98 -6.88 -19.64 -13.17
CA GLU A 98 -6.73 -19.01 -11.86
C GLU A 98 -7.16 -17.54 -11.91
N ILE A 99 -8.04 -17.14 -11.00
CA ILE A 99 -8.35 -15.72 -10.77
C ILE A 99 -7.21 -15.17 -9.90
N GLY A 100 -6.47 -14.20 -10.43
CA GLY A 100 -5.34 -13.58 -9.72
C GLY A 100 -3.95 -14.08 -10.13
N GLY A 101 -3.82 -14.81 -11.25
CA GLY A 101 -2.53 -15.12 -11.84
C GLY A 101 -1.77 -13.85 -12.26
N HIS A 102 -0.52 -13.74 -11.82
CA HIS A 102 0.40 -12.60 -11.96
C HIS A 102 0.38 -11.93 -13.36
N ALA A 103 -0.24 -10.75 -13.43
CA ALA A 103 -0.01 -9.73 -14.45
C ALA A 103 -0.42 -8.38 -13.84
N GLY A 104 0.52 -7.43 -13.81
CA GLY A 104 0.46 -6.16 -13.08
C GLY A 104 -0.41 -5.07 -13.68
#